data_AF-A0A286GRC7-F1
#
_entry.id   AF-A0A286GRC7-F1
#
_cell.length_a   1.000
_cell.length_b   1.000
_cell.length_c   1.000
_cell.angle_alpha   90.00
_cell.angle_beta   90.00
_cell.angle_gamma   90.00
#
_symmetry.space_group_name_H-M   'P 1'
#
loop_
_entity.id
_entity.type
_entity.pdbx_description
1 polymer ?
#
loop_
_entity_poly.entity_id
_entity_poly.type
_entity_poly.pdbx_seq_one_letter_code
_entity_poly.pdbx_strand_id
1 'polypeptide(L)'
;MTGRRGLAAAVWARLGSSLWPLPVLGIVVAIALGVALPALDALLEEPGGDHPLTFAFGGGPSAARDLLAAIAGSLISVTGLTFSFTVVALQLSSSQHSPRLLQTFVTDRVVQATLAQLVGTFVYALTVLRTVRTEDATSRGAAFVPRLSVTVGFALTLVSVVALVLFLGHLARSLRVETMLRDVHDEATATYGREVPSADREDAGAGAPPVLPAGPGRLVGARSSGFVVDVDPGRLVAAAQECDAVVRLTVRIGDSVVAGTPVAQVWAGAGAGADLEDALLHAVRLGFERSPARDIAYSLRKVVDIAVRALSPGTNDPTTAVHAMSHVSALLGDLAGRPLGPLTFRDDDDRLRLVVPPWELTDLVQVGLEEPLQFASGQPAVLRRIARLLRELAWRTPRGTLDSGLRAHLDRVVDLARETTSVDPDETERWRREFDDALAGRWTPHA
;
A
#
# COMPACT_ATOMS: atom_id res chain seq x y z
N MET A 1 15.16 -27.82 2.39
CA MET A 1 15.69 -26.62 1.67
C MET A 1 14.65 -25.50 1.49
N THR A 2 13.47 -25.58 2.11
CA THR A 2 12.34 -24.63 2.01
C THR A 2 12.41 -23.43 2.97
N GLY A 3 13.12 -23.56 4.10
CA GLY A 3 13.23 -22.47 5.11
C GLY A 3 14.02 -21.23 4.67
N ARG A 4 15.01 -21.36 3.78
CA ARG A 4 15.82 -20.24 3.28
C ARG A 4 15.04 -19.31 2.33
N ARG A 5 14.11 -19.85 1.54
CA ARG A 5 13.26 -19.06 0.64
C ARG A 5 12.19 -18.27 1.42
N GLY A 6 11.65 -18.84 2.50
CA GLY A 6 10.71 -18.15 3.39
C GLY A 6 11.35 -17.01 4.18
N LEU A 7 12.57 -17.21 4.71
CA LEU A 7 13.34 -16.15 5.39
C LEU A 7 13.75 -15.03 4.43
N ALA A 8 14.22 -15.37 3.22
CA ALA A 8 14.51 -14.37 2.20
C ALA A 8 13.24 -13.60 1.84
N ALA A 9 12.11 -14.26 1.55
CA ALA A 9 10.85 -13.59 1.23
C ALA A 9 10.33 -12.71 2.39
N ALA A 10 10.47 -13.16 3.64
CA ALA A 10 10.08 -12.38 4.82
C ALA A 10 11.02 -11.17 5.06
N VAL A 11 12.32 -11.34 4.83
CA VAL A 11 13.30 -10.25 4.90
C VAL A 11 13.08 -9.26 3.75
N TRP A 12 12.83 -9.74 2.53
CA TRP A 12 12.48 -8.90 1.37
C TRP A 12 11.15 -8.17 1.56
N ALA A 13 10.13 -8.81 2.17
CA ALA A 13 8.88 -8.15 2.52
C ALA A 13 9.06 -7.08 3.60
N ARG A 14 9.90 -7.33 4.62
CA ARG A 14 10.26 -6.35 5.66
C ARG A 14 11.18 -5.23 5.17
N LEU A 15 12.05 -5.51 4.21
CA LEU A 15 12.88 -4.51 3.54
C LEU A 15 12.01 -3.65 2.62
N GLY A 16 11.08 -4.25 1.87
CA GLY A 16 10.15 -3.53 1.00
C GLY A 16 9.25 -2.52 1.73
N SER A 17 9.02 -2.70 3.04
CA SER A 17 8.25 -1.80 3.89
C SER A 17 9.08 -0.73 4.61
N SER A 18 10.33 -0.49 4.19
CA SER A 18 11.25 0.42 4.89
C SER A 18 11.95 1.39 3.92
N LEU A 19 12.28 2.59 4.39
CA LEU A 19 12.94 3.63 3.59
C LEU A 19 14.42 3.34 3.26
N TRP A 20 15.05 2.44 4.02
CA TRP A 20 16.50 2.27 4.07
C TRP A 20 17.17 1.31 3.07
N PRO A 21 16.50 0.30 2.46
CA PRO A 21 17.20 -0.69 1.65
C PRO A 21 17.91 -0.11 0.42
N LEU A 22 17.21 0.78 -0.30
CA LEU A 22 17.74 1.44 -1.51
C LEU A 22 18.90 2.39 -1.19
N PRO A 23 18.79 3.27 -0.17
CA PRO A 23 19.93 4.07 0.29
C PRO A 23 21.14 3.24 0.72
N VAL A 24 20.94 2.16 1.48
CA VAL A 24 22.03 1.28 1.91
C VAL A 24 22.71 0.61 0.71
N LEU A 25 21.93 0.13 -0.27
CA LEU A 25 22.47 -0.40 -1.52
C LEU A 25 23.28 0.67 -2.27
N GLY A 26 22.76 1.90 -2.35
CA GLY A 26 23.45 3.05 -2.95
C GLY A 26 24.81 3.33 -2.30
N ILE A 27 24.90 3.25 -0.96
CA ILE A 27 26.16 3.38 -0.21
C ILE A 27 27.14 2.28 -0.61
N VAL A 28 26.71 1.02 -0.66
CA VAL A 28 27.58 -0.12 -1.00
C VAL A 28 28.13 0.04 -2.42
N VAL A 29 27.27 0.40 -3.38
CA VAL A 29 27.67 0.66 -4.77
C VAL A 29 28.62 1.85 -4.85
N ALA A 30 28.36 2.92 -4.13
CA ALA A 30 29.23 4.11 -4.09
C ALA A 30 30.62 3.80 -3.53
N ILE A 31 30.72 3.00 -2.47
CA ILE A 31 32.02 2.57 -1.92
C ILE A 31 32.76 1.69 -2.94
N ALA A 32 32.06 0.73 -3.56
CA ALA A 32 32.65 -0.15 -4.56
C ALA A 32 33.20 0.65 -5.75
N LEU A 33 32.42 1.60 -6.28
CA LEU A 33 32.85 2.51 -7.35
C LEU A 33 34.01 3.42 -6.89
N GLY A 34 33.94 3.95 -5.66
CA GLY A 34 34.95 4.83 -5.09
C GLY A 34 36.28 4.13 -4.80
N VAL A 35 36.32 2.80 -4.75
CA VAL A 35 37.56 2.01 -4.68
C VAL A 35 38.01 1.53 -6.06
N ALA A 36 37.07 1.07 -6.89
CA ALA A 36 37.36 0.50 -8.20
C ALA A 36 37.86 1.54 -9.20
N LEU A 37 37.24 2.74 -9.24
CA LEU A 37 37.63 3.78 -10.21
C LEU A 37 39.03 4.35 -9.93
N PRO A 38 39.43 4.65 -8.68
CA PRO A 38 40.82 5.05 -8.41
C PRO A 38 41.83 3.93 -8.69
N ALA A 39 41.47 2.66 -8.46
CA ALA A 39 42.33 1.54 -8.80
C ALA A 39 42.50 1.39 -10.33
N LEU A 40 41.45 1.63 -11.10
CA LEU A 40 41.50 1.66 -12.55
C LEU A 40 42.34 2.86 -13.05
N ASP A 41 42.16 4.04 -12.46
CA ASP A 41 42.99 5.22 -12.75
C ASP A 41 44.48 4.91 -12.54
N ALA A 42 44.83 4.23 -11.43
CA ALA A 42 46.22 3.83 -11.15
C ALA A 42 46.79 2.79 -12.13
N LEU A 43 45.95 1.95 -12.75
CA LEU A 43 46.38 1.01 -13.80
C LEU A 43 46.58 1.67 -15.16
N LEU A 44 45.91 2.80 -15.41
CA LEU A 44 45.98 3.56 -16.66
C LEU A 44 47.08 4.64 -16.64
N GLU A 45 47.78 4.78 -15.52
CA GLU A 45 48.84 5.76 -15.34
C GLU A 45 50.13 5.28 -16.02
N GLU A 46 50.41 5.81 -17.22
CA GLU A 46 51.63 5.52 -17.97
C GLU A 46 52.86 6.25 -17.37
N PRO A 47 54.07 5.65 -17.39
CA PRO A 47 55.30 6.29 -16.92
C PRO A 47 55.73 7.41 -17.88
N GLY A 48 55.13 8.59 -17.72
CA GLY A 48 55.35 9.75 -18.58
C GLY A 48 54.43 10.94 -18.32
N GLY A 49 53.39 10.79 -17.49
CA GLY A 49 52.52 11.90 -17.06
C GLY A 49 51.42 12.29 -18.07
N ASP A 50 51.44 11.73 -19.27
CA ASP A 50 50.36 11.89 -20.25
C ASP A 50 49.25 10.87 -19.98
N HIS A 51 48.25 11.31 -19.22
CA HIS A 51 47.04 10.51 -19.04
C HIS A 51 46.10 10.75 -20.23
N PRO A 52 45.59 9.71 -20.92
CA PRO A 52 44.63 9.86 -22.01
C PRO A 52 43.31 10.56 -21.60
N LEU A 53 43.09 10.79 -20.30
CA LEU A 53 41.92 11.42 -19.70
C LEU A 53 42.21 12.83 -19.15
N THR A 54 43.32 13.46 -19.54
CA THR A 54 43.62 14.86 -19.19
C THR A 54 42.51 15.83 -19.62
N PHE A 55 41.75 15.48 -20.68
CA PHE A 55 40.54 16.19 -21.11
C PHE A 55 39.37 16.11 -20.10
N ALA A 56 39.29 15.04 -19.31
CA ALA A 56 38.18 14.81 -18.37
C ALA A 56 38.31 15.62 -17.06
N PHE A 57 39.54 15.83 -16.59
CA PHE A 57 39.85 16.72 -15.47
C PHE A 57 41.28 17.28 -15.60
N GLY A 58 41.40 18.60 -15.78
CA GLY A 58 42.68 19.28 -15.98
C GLY A 58 43.36 19.82 -14.71
N GLY A 59 42.74 19.67 -13.53
CA GLY A 59 43.24 20.21 -12.26
C GLY A 59 44.28 19.32 -11.58
N GLY A 60 45.09 19.92 -10.69
CA GLY A 60 46.06 19.21 -9.85
C GLY A 60 45.44 18.53 -8.61
N PRO A 61 46.27 17.87 -7.76
CA PRO A 61 45.79 17.12 -6.59
C PRO A 61 45.03 17.98 -5.57
N SER A 62 45.47 19.22 -5.35
CA SER A 62 44.78 20.17 -4.47
C SER A 62 43.38 20.50 -4.98
N ALA A 63 43.25 20.86 -6.26
CA ALA A 63 41.97 21.16 -6.89
C ALA A 63 41.01 19.96 -6.85
N ALA A 64 41.52 18.73 -7.04
CA ALA A 64 40.71 17.51 -6.91
C ALA A 64 40.20 17.31 -5.48
N ARG A 65 41.07 17.48 -4.47
CA ARG A 65 40.67 17.39 -3.05
C ARG A 65 39.65 18.47 -2.69
N ASP A 66 39.88 19.70 -3.12
CA ASP A 66 38.97 20.83 -2.84
C ASP A 66 37.60 20.60 -3.46
N LEU A 67 37.54 20.13 -4.72
CA LEU A 67 36.29 19.79 -5.40
C LEU A 67 35.56 18.64 -4.69
N LEU A 68 36.24 17.54 -4.39
CA LEU A 68 35.64 16.38 -3.71
C LEU A 68 35.17 16.73 -2.29
N ALA A 69 35.92 17.56 -1.56
CA ALA A 69 35.54 18.05 -0.24
C ALA A 69 34.31 18.98 -0.33
N ALA A 70 34.26 19.88 -1.31
CA ALA A 70 33.10 20.74 -1.55
C ALA A 70 31.84 19.93 -1.94
N ILE A 71 32.00 18.90 -2.77
CA ILE A 71 30.93 17.94 -3.10
C ILE A 71 30.44 17.24 -1.82
N ALA A 72 31.34 16.68 -1.02
CA ALA A 72 30.97 15.99 0.21
C ALA A 72 30.25 16.92 1.21
N GLY A 73 30.77 18.13 1.44
CA GLY A 73 30.20 19.11 2.36
C GLY A 73 28.84 19.66 1.92
N SER A 74 28.64 19.87 0.62
CA SER A 74 27.35 20.31 0.08
C SER A 74 26.29 19.20 0.15
N LEU A 75 26.66 17.96 -0.22
CA LEU A 75 25.71 16.85 -0.26
C LEU A 75 25.26 16.39 1.13
N ILE A 76 26.11 16.44 2.16
CA ILE A 76 25.65 16.12 3.53
C ILE A 76 24.57 17.11 3.99
N SER A 77 24.73 18.39 3.65
CA SER A 77 23.76 19.45 3.97
C SER A 77 22.44 19.25 3.21
N VAL A 78 22.51 19.00 1.90
CA VAL A 78 21.34 18.73 1.04
C VAL A 78 20.61 17.45 1.46
N THR A 79 21.35 16.41 1.86
CA THR A 79 20.78 15.17 2.39
C THR A 79 20.00 15.44 3.67
N GLY A 80 20.56 16.21 4.60
CA GLY A 80 19.88 16.62 5.83
C GLY A 80 18.58 17.40 5.57
N LEU A 81 18.60 18.32 4.59
CA LEU A 81 17.40 19.03 4.16
C LEU A 81 16.35 18.09 3.56
N THR A 82 16.77 17.15 2.71
CA THR A 82 15.90 16.16 2.07
C THR A 82 15.22 15.26 3.12
N PHE A 83 15.99 14.82 4.12
CA PHE A 83 15.44 14.07 5.25
C PHE A 83 14.42 14.91 6.03
N SER A 84 14.74 16.16 6.31
CA SER A 84 13.85 17.09 7.03
C SER A 84 12.52 17.30 6.27
N PHE A 85 12.58 17.54 4.96
CA PHE A 85 11.38 17.68 4.13
C PHE A 85 10.57 16.38 4.04
N THR A 86 11.23 15.22 4.00
CA THR A 86 10.53 13.92 4.04
C THR A 86 9.76 13.76 5.35
N VAL A 87 10.38 14.08 6.49
CA VAL A 87 9.72 14.02 7.81
C VAL A 87 8.57 15.00 7.90
N VAL A 88 8.74 16.24 7.42
CA VAL A 88 7.66 17.24 7.38
C VAL A 88 6.50 16.78 6.49
N ALA A 89 6.79 16.20 5.32
CA ALA A 89 5.77 15.65 4.44
C ALA A 89 5.01 14.48 5.10
N LEU A 90 5.71 13.58 5.79
CA LEU A 90 5.11 12.51 6.59
C LEU A 90 4.20 13.08 7.69
N GLN A 91 4.67 14.11 8.41
CA GLN A 91 3.91 14.76 9.48
C GLN A 91 2.64 15.44 8.93
N LEU A 92 2.75 16.16 7.81
CA LEU A 92 1.61 16.79 7.16
C LEU A 92 0.62 15.75 6.66
N SER A 93 1.08 14.67 6.02
CA SER A 93 0.22 13.59 5.56
C SER A 93 -0.53 12.91 6.72
N SER A 94 0.16 12.62 7.83
CA SER A 94 -0.47 12.04 9.01
C SER A 94 -1.49 12.96 9.68
N SER A 95 -1.23 14.27 9.68
CA SER A 95 -2.06 15.26 10.39
C SER A 95 -3.22 15.78 9.55
N GLN A 96 -3.06 15.85 8.23
CA GLN A 96 -4.06 16.36 7.30
C GLN A 96 -4.98 15.27 6.75
N HIS A 97 -4.51 14.03 6.57
CA HIS A 97 -5.27 13.00 5.84
C HIS A 97 -5.64 11.77 6.68
N SER A 98 -4.69 10.88 6.99
CA SER A 98 -4.89 9.74 7.90
C SER A 98 -3.54 9.09 8.22
N PRO A 99 -3.26 8.70 9.49
CA PRO A 99 -2.07 7.94 9.84
C PRO A 99 -1.92 6.64 9.03
N ARG A 100 -3.01 6.07 8.51
CA ARG A 100 -3.00 4.84 7.70
C ARG A 100 -2.41 5.03 6.30
N LEU A 101 -2.28 6.28 5.84
CA LEU A 101 -1.66 6.63 4.56
C LEU A 101 -0.12 6.76 4.67
N LEU A 102 0.42 6.75 5.89
CA LEU A 102 1.87 6.78 6.13
C LEU A 102 2.60 5.59 5.52
N GLN A 103 1.96 4.42 5.50
CA GLN A 103 2.55 3.20 4.93
C GLN A 103 2.92 3.38 3.46
N THR A 104 2.09 4.09 2.68
CA THR A 104 2.33 4.36 1.26
C THR A 104 3.55 5.28 1.05
N PHE A 105 3.72 6.29 1.92
CA PHE A 105 4.86 7.22 1.84
C PHE A 105 6.21 6.58 2.19
N VAL A 106 6.24 5.68 3.19
CA VAL A 106 7.48 4.97 3.59
C VAL A 106 7.99 4.06 2.47
N THR A 107 7.10 3.61 1.59
CA THR A 107 7.43 2.75 0.43
C THR A 107 7.71 3.52 -0.87
N ASP A 108 7.77 4.85 -0.82
CA ASP A 108 7.94 5.67 -2.02
C ASP A 108 9.33 5.53 -2.64
N ARG A 109 9.37 4.96 -3.85
CA ARG A 109 10.63 4.70 -4.57
C ARG A 109 11.35 5.97 -5.02
N VAL A 110 10.64 7.07 -5.25
CA VAL A 110 11.27 8.34 -5.66
C VAL A 110 12.04 8.94 -4.48
N VAL A 111 11.45 8.91 -3.29
CA VAL A 111 12.11 9.33 -2.04
C VAL A 111 13.35 8.46 -1.79
N GLN A 112 13.20 7.14 -1.86
CA GLN A 112 14.29 6.19 -1.62
C GLN A 112 15.44 6.34 -2.64
N ALA A 113 15.12 6.50 -3.93
CA ALA A 113 16.12 6.68 -4.97
C ALA A 113 16.87 8.02 -4.84
N THR A 114 16.17 9.10 -4.48
CA THR A 114 16.79 10.40 -4.23
C THR A 114 17.76 10.33 -3.06
N LEU A 115 17.34 9.73 -1.94
CA LEU A 115 18.21 9.53 -0.78
C LEU A 115 19.42 8.66 -1.12
N ALA A 116 19.22 7.58 -1.89
CA ALA A 116 20.32 6.73 -2.36
C ALA A 116 21.32 7.50 -3.23
N GLN A 117 20.84 8.36 -4.13
CA GLN A 117 21.70 9.19 -4.99
C GLN A 117 22.50 10.22 -4.18
N LEU A 118 21.86 10.94 -3.25
CA LEU A 118 22.52 11.97 -2.44
C LEU A 118 23.57 11.37 -1.50
N VAL A 119 23.16 10.37 -0.72
CA VAL A 119 24.06 9.69 0.24
C VAL A 119 25.14 8.91 -0.50
N GLY A 120 24.80 8.25 -1.61
CA GLY A 120 25.76 7.54 -2.44
C GLY A 120 26.82 8.48 -3.01
N THR A 121 26.43 9.63 -3.56
CA THR A 121 27.39 10.61 -4.09
C THR A 121 28.27 11.19 -2.98
N PHE A 122 27.71 11.44 -1.79
CA PHE A 122 28.47 11.86 -0.61
C PHE A 122 29.53 10.83 -0.21
N VAL A 123 29.15 9.56 -0.05
CA VAL A 123 30.06 8.48 0.33
C VAL A 123 31.11 8.21 -0.76
N TYR A 124 30.71 8.27 -2.02
CA TYR A 124 31.62 8.17 -3.16
C TYR A 124 32.71 9.25 -3.09
N ALA A 125 32.32 10.52 -2.90
CA ALA A 125 33.25 11.64 -2.82
C ALA A 125 34.25 11.46 -1.66
N LEU A 126 33.80 11.02 -0.48
CA LEU A 126 34.69 10.72 0.66
C LEU A 126 35.64 9.55 0.37
N THR A 127 35.14 8.50 -0.29
CA THR A 127 35.93 7.32 -0.63
C THR A 127 37.05 7.67 -1.61
N VAL A 128 36.74 8.43 -2.67
CA VAL A 128 37.73 8.92 -3.64
C VAL A 128 38.68 9.92 -2.98
N LEU A 129 38.18 10.82 -2.13
CA LEU A 129 39.00 11.82 -1.43
C LEU A 129 40.13 11.17 -0.62
N ARG A 130 39.87 10.01 0.00
CA ARG A 130 40.89 9.23 0.72
C ARG A 130 42.04 8.74 -0.17
N THR A 131 41.80 8.57 -1.48
CA THR A 131 42.79 8.05 -2.43
C THR A 131 43.69 9.13 -3.05
N VAL A 132 43.25 10.39 -3.06
CA VAL A 132 44.03 11.51 -3.63
C VAL A 132 45.25 11.78 -2.74
N ARG A 133 46.46 11.72 -3.32
CA ARG A 133 47.74 11.95 -2.60
C ARG A 133 48.35 13.28 -3.04
N THR A 134 48.69 14.14 -2.09
CA THR A 134 49.52 15.33 -2.33
C THR A 134 50.99 14.97 -2.17
N GLU A 135 51.85 15.61 -2.96
CA GLU A 135 53.28 15.67 -2.67
C GLU A 135 53.48 16.52 -1.42
N ASP A 136 53.51 15.88 -0.26
CA ASP A 136 53.98 16.51 0.96
C ASP A 136 55.49 16.29 1.06
N ALA A 137 56.25 17.33 1.44
CA ALA A 137 57.71 17.35 1.48
C ALA A 137 58.37 16.24 2.34
N THR A 138 57.58 15.47 3.09
CA THR A 138 58.00 14.37 3.98
C THR A 138 57.64 12.97 3.48
N SER A 139 56.85 12.83 2.41
CA SER A 139 56.34 11.55 1.90
C SER A 139 56.94 11.24 0.53
N ARG A 140 57.74 10.17 0.38
CA ARG A 140 58.36 9.74 -0.90
C ARG A 140 57.35 9.18 -1.95
N GLY A 141 56.09 9.60 -1.93
CA GLY A 141 55.07 9.15 -2.88
C GLY A 141 54.82 10.23 -3.93
N ALA A 142 54.84 9.87 -5.21
CA ALA A 142 54.45 10.78 -6.30
C ALA A 142 53.00 11.26 -6.12
N ALA A 143 52.72 12.50 -6.52
CA ALA A 143 51.37 13.05 -6.53
C ALA A 143 50.45 12.19 -7.40
N PHE A 144 49.29 11.78 -6.87
CA PHE A 144 48.33 10.94 -7.59
C PHE A 144 46.95 11.59 -7.61
N VAL A 145 46.41 11.77 -8.82
CA VAL A 145 45.08 12.36 -9.05
C VAL A 145 44.22 11.38 -9.86
N PRO A 146 43.19 10.75 -9.26
CA PRO A 146 42.30 9.85 -9.96
C PRO A 146 41.29 10.65 -10.80
N ARG A 147 41.71 11.07 -12.00
CA ARG A 147 40.97 12.03 -12.86
C ARG A 147 39.60 11.50 -13.26
N LEU A 148 39.48 10.22 -13.66
CA LEU A 148 38.19 9.62 -13.99
C LEU A 148 37.26 9.65 -12.79
N SER A 149 37.79 9.31 -11.62
CA SER A 149 37.02 9.29 -10.37
C SER A 149 36.47 10.66 -9.99
N VAL A 150 37.27 11.72 -10.19
CA VAL A 150 36.85 13.12 -9.97
C VAL A 150 35.75 13.53 -10.97
N THR A 151 35.91 13.21 -12.25
CA THR A 151 34.89 13.52 -13.28
C THR A 151 33.57 12.79 -13.00
N VAL A 152 33.62 11.52 -12.61
CA VAL A 152 32.43 10.76 -12.20
C VAL A 152 31.79 11.38 -10.95
N GLY A 153 32.59 11.82 -9.97
CA GLY A 153 32.07 12.53 -8.79
C GLY A 153 31.34 13.82 -9.15
N PHE A 154 31.87 14.60 -10.09
CA PHE A 154 31.21 15.79 -10.61
C PHE A 154 29.89 15.45 -11.33
N ALA A 155 29.90 14.43 -12.19
CA ALA A 155 28.68 13.97 -12.88
C ALA A 155 27.60 13.48 -11.90
N LEU A 156 27.98 12.70 -10.89
CA LEU A 156 27.07 12.24 -9.83
C LEU A 156 26.49 13.41 -9.03
N THR A 157 27.27 14.49 -8.85
CA THR A 157 26.80 15.73 -8.21
C THR A 157 25.74 16.42 -9.06
N LEU A 158 25.94 16.51 -10.38
CA LEU A 158 24.92 17.05 -11.29
C LEU A 158 23.63 16.23 -11.26
N VAL A 159 23.74 14.90 -11.28
CA VAL A 159 22.59 13.99 -11.12
C VAL A 159 21.90 14.20 -9.76
N SER A 160 22.67 14.42 -8.69
CA SER A 160 22.14 14.73 -7.36
C SER A 160 21.33 16.03 -7.33
N VAL A 161 21.78 17.07 -8.03
CA VAL A 161 21.02 18.34 -8.16
C VAL A 161 19.70 18.10 -8.90
N VAL A 162 19.71 17.38 -10.02
CA VAL A 162 18.49 17.04 -10.76
C VAL A 162 17.55 16.20 -9.91
N ALA A 163 18.06 15.19 -9.20
CA ALA A 163 17.30 14.35 -8.30
C ALA A 163 16.61 15.17 -7.19
N LEU A 164 17.30 16.15 -6.61
CA LEU A 164 16.74 17.05 -5.60
C LEU A 164 15.56 17.87 -6.15
N VAL A 165 15.69 18.45 -7.35
CA VAL A 165 14.62 19.25 -7.97
C VAL A 165 13.40 18.37 -8.26
N LEU A 166 13.63 17.16 -8.81
CA LEU A 166 12.56 16.20 -9.07
C LEU A 166 11.88 15.73 -7.77
N PHE A 167 12.66 15.53 -6.71
CA PHE A 167 12.16 15.18 -5.39
C PHE A 167 11.25 16.27 -4.81
N LEU A 168 11.63 17.54 -4.92
CA LEU A 168 10.77 18.65 -4.45
C LEU A 168 9.44 18.70 -5.22
N GLY A 169 9.49 18.55 -6.55
CA GLY A 169 8.28 18.46 -7.37
C GLY A 169 7.43 17.21 -7.08
N HIS A 170 8.07 16.11 -6.69
CA HIS A 170 7.40 14.89 -6.25
C HIS A 170 6.67 15.11 -4.91
N LEU A 171 7.37 15.62 -3.89
CA LEU A 171 6.78 15.92 -2.59
C LEU A 171 5.58 16.87 -2.69
N ALA A 172 5.69 17.92 -3.51
CA ALA A 172 4.60 18.87 -3.71
C ALA A 172 3.36 18.23 -4.36
N ARG A 173 3.54 17.20 -5.20
CA ARG A 173 2.43 16.47 -5.84
C ARG A 173 1.86 15.38 -4.94
N SER A 174 2.68 14.69 -4.16
CA SER A 174 2.23 13.65 -3.23
C SER A 174 1.39 14.21 -2.09
N LEU A 175 1.57 15.49 -1.73
CA LEU A 175 0.75 16.16 -0.72
C LEU A 175 -0.65 16.54 -1.20
N ARG A 176 -0.95 16.43 -2.51
CA ARG A 176 -2.28 16.71 -3.05
C ARG A 176 -3.22 15.54 -2.76
N VAL A 177 -4.42 15.86 -2.23
CA VAL A 177 -5.42 14.85 -1.87
C VAL A 177 -5.84 14.01 -3.07
N GLU A 178 -5.87 14.60 -4.27
CA GLU A 178 -6.21 13.89 -5.50
C GLU A 178 -5.18 12.81 -5.86
N THR A 179 -3.90 13.06 -5.60
CA THR A 179 -2.85 12.05 -5.78
C THR A 179 -3.04 10.92 -4.78
N MET A 180 -3.29 11.25 -3.51
CA MET A 180 -3.54 10.26 -2.46
C MET A 180 -4.76 9.37 -2.78
N LEU A 181 -5.86 9.97 -3.23
CA LEU A 181 -7.05 9.23 -3.65
C LEU A 181 -6.78 8.32 -4.84
N ARG A 182 -6.00 8.78 -5.82
CA ARG A 182 -5.56 7.96 -6.96
C ARG A 182 -4.73 6.77 -6.48
N ASP A 183 -3.72 6.99 -5.66
CA ASP A 183 -2.83 5.94 -5.17
C ASP A 183 -3.61 4.87 -4.37
N VAL A 184 -4.54 5.29 -3.53
CA VAL A 184 -5.42 4.37 -2.77
C VAL A 184 -6.36 3.62 -3.71
N HIS A 185 -6.88 4.27 -4.76
CA HIS A 185 -7.76 3.62 -5.74
C HIS A 185 -7.01 2.59 -6.59
N ASP A 186 -5.78 2.89 -7.00
CA ASP A 186 -4.92 1.97 -7.75
C ASP A 186 -4.50 0.77 -6.87
N GLU A 187 -4.16 1.01 -5.60
CA GLU A 187 -3.92 -0.04 -4.60
C GLU A 187 -5.14 -0.96 -4.45
N ALA A 188 -6.34 -0.38 -4.30
CA ALA A 188 -7.59 -1.12 -4.17
C ALA A 188 -7.86 -2.00 -5.39
N THR A 189 -7.77 -1.42 -6.59
CA THR A 189 -8.02 -2.14 -7.85
C THR A 189 -7.05 -3.30 -8.03
N ALA A 190 -5.77 -3.09 -7.67
CA ALA A 190 -4.76 -4.14 -7.71
C ALA A 190 -5.04 -5.25 -6.67
N THR A 191 -5.48 -4.90 -5.46
CA THR A 191 -5.87 -5.87 -4.43
C THR A 191 -7.11 -6.64 -4.85
N TYR A 192 -8.14 -5.99 -5.41
CA TYR A 192 -9.35 -6.67 -5.88
C TYR A 192 -9.03 -7.64 -7.01
N GLY A 193 -8.16 -7.26 -7.95
CA GLY A 193 -7.71 -8.14 -9.05
C GLY A 193 -6.93 -9.38 -8.59
N ARG A 194 -6.30 -9.34 -7.41
CA ARG A 194 -5.57 -10.48 -6.83
C ARG A 194 -6.45 -11.36 -5.93
N GLU A 195 -7.27 -10.73 -5.09
CA GLU A 195 -7.96 -11.40 -3.98
C GLU A 195 -9.41 -11.79 -4.30
N VAL A 196 -10.05 -11.10 -5.24
CA VAL A 196 -11.42 -11.39 -5.65
C VAL A 196 -11.39 -12.12 -6.99
N PRO A 197 -12.02 -13.31 -7.10
CA PRO A 197 -12.12 -14.01 -8.38
C PRO A 197 -12.75 -13.13 -9.46
N SER A 198 -12.24 -13.22 -10.69
CA SER A 198 -12.87 -12.59 -11.86
C SER A 198 -14.23 -13.21 -12.14
N ALA A 199 -15.20 -12.40 -12.57
CA ALA A 199 -16.55 -12.86 -12.91
C ALA A 199 -16.58 -13.92 -14.04
N ASP A 200 -15.57 -13.92 -14.92
CA ASP A 200 -15.46 -14.84 -16.06
C ASP A 200 -14.91 -16.23 -15.71
N ARG A 201 -14.54 -16.48 -14.45
CA ARG A 201 -14.13 -17.82 -14.01
C ARG A 201 -15.38 -18.67 -13.83
N GLU A 202 -15.52 -19.74 -14.59
CA GLU A 202 -16.64 -20.70 -14.52
C GLU A 202 -16.82 -21.30 -13.10
N ASP A 203 -15.75 -21.36 -12.30
CA ASP A 203 -15.75 -21.81 -10.90
C ASP A 203 -15.98 -20.69 -9.87
N ALA A 204 -16.20 -19.43 -10.30
CA ALA A 204 -16.31 -18.30 -9.40
C ALA A 204 -17.69 -18.20 -8.74
N GLY A 205 -17.91 -19.04 -7.72
CA GLY A 205 -18.51 -18.60 -6.46
C GLY A 205 -19.96 -18.10 -6.44
N ALA A 206 -20.73 -18.27 -7.52
CA ALA A 206 -22.19 -18.21 -7.50
C ALA A 206 -22.81 -19.60 -7.27
N GLY A 207 -22.06 -20.51 -6.65
CA GLY A 207 -22.52 -21.85 -6.28
C GLY A 207 -23.44 -21.80 -5.06
N ALA A 208 -24.30 -22.82 -4.92
CA ALA A 208 -25.07 -23.05 -3.72
C ALA A 208 -24.17 -23.01 -2.46
N PRO A 209 -24.69 -22.54 -1.30
CA PRO A 209 -23.92 -22.49 -0.07
C PRO A 209 -23.25 -23.85 0.21
N PRO A 210 -21.98 -23.86 0.65
CA PRO A 210 -21.25 -25.11 0.85
C PRO A 210 -21.98 -26.00 1.85
N VAL A 211 -22.17 -27.27 1.47
CA VAL A 211 -22.78 -28.26 2.36
C VAL A 211 -21.72 -28.69 3.36
N LEU A 212 -21.88 -28.25 4.61
CA LEU A 212 -21.00 -28.62 5.72
C LEU A 212 -21.40 -29.99 6.30
N PRO A 213 -20.46 -30.73 6.90
CA PRO A 213 -20.78 -31.96 7.62
C PRO A 213 -21.80 -31.73 8.75
N ALA A 214 -22.64 -32.75 8.99
CA ALA A 214 -23.65 -32.70 10.04
C ALA A 214 -23.02 -32.72 11.46
N GLY A 215 -23.69 -32.09 12.42
CA GLY A 215 -23.28 -32.04 13.82
C GLY A 215 -22.42 -30.81 14.19
N PRO A 216 -22.17 -30.60 15.49
CA PRO A 216 -21.41 -29.46 15.95
C PRO A 216 -19.92 -29.63 15.63
N GLY A 217 -19.39 -28.78 14.75
CA GLY A 217 -17.94 -28.72 14.53
C GLY A 217 -17.22 -28.15 15.76
N ARG A 218 -16.03 -28.68 16.07
CA ARG A 218 -15.16 -28.22 17.16
C ARG A 218 -14.64 -26.82 16.86
N LEU A 219 -14.72 -25.91 17.83
CA LEU A 219 -14.18 -24.57 17.70
C LEU A 219 -12.67 -24.57 18.01
N VAL A 220 -11.90 -23.90 17.16
CA VAL A 220 -10.47 -23.66 17.34
C VAL A 220 -10.27 -22.18 17.65
N GLY A 221 -9.68 -21.89 18.81
CA GLY A 221 -9.46 -20.52 19.28
C GLY A 221 -8.11 -19.95 18.85
N ALA A 222 -8.04 -18.64 18.69
CA ALA A 222 -6.78 -17.96 18.41
C ALA A 222 -5.78 -18.07 19.57
N ARG A 223 -4.49 -18.25 19.27
CA ARG A 223 -3.41 -18.24 20.29
C ARG A 223 -2.96 -16.85 20.71
N SER A 224 -3.19 -15.85 19.86
CA SER A 224 -2.79 -14.47 20.09
C SER A 224 -3.83 -13.51 19.52
N SER A 225 -3.79 -12.25 19.96
CA SER A 225 -4.65 -11.19 19.43
C SER A 225 -3.96 -10.46 18.28
N GLY A 226 -4.76 -9.93 17.33
CA GLY A 226 -4.28 -9.16 16.18
C GLY A 226 -5.29 -9.13 15.05
N PHE A 227 -4.90 -8.57 13.90
CA PHE A 227 -5.70 -8.61 12.68
C PHE A 227 -5.30 -9.79 11.80
N VAL A 228 -6.28 -10.45 11.16
CA VAL A 228 -5.98 -11.46 10.14
C VAL A 228 -5.37 -10.78 8.93
N VAL A 229 -4.09 -11.01 8.66
CA VAL A 229 -3.36 -10.36 7.56
C VAL A 229 -3.19 -11.25 6.34
N ASP A 230 -3.25 -12.57 6.54
CA ASP A 230 -3.04 -13.56 5.50
C ASP A 230 -3.62 -14.92 5.93
N VAL A 231 -4.13 -15.66 4.96
CA VAL A 231 -4.60 -17.04 5.11
C VAL A 231 -3.91 -17.85 4.01
N ASP A 232 -3.27 -18.96 4.36
CA ASP A 232 -2.67 -19.90 3.40
C ASP A 232 -3.63 -21.09 3.17
N PRO A 233 -4.45 -21.06 2.09
CA PRO A 233 -5.43 -22.13 1.86
C PRO A 233 -4.76 -23.46 1.55
N GLY A 234 -3.59 -23.44 0.89
CA GLY A 234 -2.88 -24.66 0.50
C GLY A 234 -2.43 -25.47 1.71
N ARG A 235 -1.87 -24.81 2.73
CA ARG A 235 -1.51 -25.46 3.99
C ARG A 235 -2.73 -26.00 4.73
N LEU A 236 -3.82 -25.25 4.76
CA LEU A 236 -5.06 -25.66 5.42
C LEU A 236 -5.70 -26.87 4.74
N VAL A 237 -5.75 -26.89 3.41
CA VAL A 237 -6.28 -28.02 2.64
C VAL A 237 -5.44 -29.26 2.87
N ALA A 238 -4.11 -29.16 2.81
CA ALA A 238 -3.22 -30.29 3.07
C ALA A 238 -3.40 -30.86 4.48
N ALA A 239 -3.41 -30.01 5.51
CA ALA A 239 -3.62 -30.44 6.88
C ALA A 239 -5.02 -31.05 7.10
N ALA A 240 -6.06 -30.46 6.48
CA ALA A 240 -7.41 -30.99 6.53
C ALA A 240 -7.52 -32.35 5.82
N GLN A 241 -6.80 -32.56 4.71
CA GLN A 241 -6.76 -33.83 4.00
C GLN A 241 -6.08 -34.93 4.83
N GLU A 242 -4.93 -34.65 5.45
CA GLU A 242 -4.20 -35.59 6.32
C GLU A 242 -5.05 -36.07 7.51
N CYS A 243 -5.92 -35.19 8.01
CA CYS A 243 -6.78 -35.43 9.15
C CYS A 243 -8.21 -35.90 8.80
N ASP A 244 -8.49 -36.09 7.51
CA ASP A 244 -9.84 -36.27 6.95
C ASP A 244 -10.89 -35.33 7.58
N ALA A 245 -10.57 -34.04 7.57
CA ALA A 245 -11.34 -32.98 8.19
C ALA A 245 -11.91 -32.00 7.17
N VAL A 246 -12.94 -31.27 7.61
CA VAL A 246 -13.46 -30.07 6.96
C VAL A 246 -13.25 -28.90 7.91
N VAL A 247 -12.68 -27.81 7.41
CA VAL A 247 -12.40 -26.59 8.16
C VAL A 247 -13.24 -25.44 7.59
N ARG A 248 -13.95 -24.72 8.45
CA ARG A 248 -14.59 -23.44 8.12
C ARG A 248 -13.96 -22.36 8.96
N LEU A 249 -13.31 -21.38 8.33
CA LEU A 249 -12.85 -20.20 9.05
C LEU A 249 -14.07 -19.37 9.49
N THR A 250 -14.00 -18.80 10.69
CA THR A 250 -15.02 -17.88 11.22
C THR A 250 -14.59 -16.42 11.10
N VAL A 251 -13.39 -16.19 10.56
CA VAL A 251 -12.76 -14.90 10.39
C VAL A 251 -12.29 -14.73 8.96
N ARG A 252 -12.28 -13.49 8.47
CA ARG A 252 -11.77 -13.10 7.15
C ARG A 252 -10.53 -12.21 7.30
N ILE A 253 -9.79 -12.05 6.21
CA ILE A 253 -8.69 -11.09 6.15
C ILE A 253 -9.22 -9.68 6.47
N GLY A 254 -8.59 -9.03 7.43
CA GLY A 254 -8.97 -7.72 7.96
C GLY A 254 -9.68 -7.74 9.31
N ASP A 255 -10.25 -8.87 9.72
CA ASP A 255 -10.94 -8.98 11.01
C ASP A 255 -9.95 -8.88 12.17
N SER A 256 -10.40 -8.25 13.25
CA SER A 256 -9.70 -8.27 14.53
C SER A 256 -10.06 -9.54 15.30
N VAL A 257 -9.05 -10.20 15.84
CA VAL A 257 -9.13 -11.46 16.57
C VAL A 257 -8.53 -11.28 17.96
N VAL A 258 -9.17 -11.88 18.96
CA VAL A 258 -8.70 -11.87 20.35
C VAL A 258 -8.23 -13.27 20.74
N ALA A 259 -7.13 -13.37 21.48
CA ALA A 259 -6.66 -14.64 22.00
C ALA A 259 -7.78 -15.38 22.76
N GLY A 260 -7.97 -16.66 22.46
CA GLY A 260 -9.03 -17.51 23.01
C GLY A 260 -10.36 -17.44 22.27
N THR A 261 -10.58 -16.51 21.34
CA THR A 261 -11.82 -16.47 20.55
C THR A 261 -11.75 -17.40 19.33
N PRO A 262 -12.86 -18.04 18.92
CA PRO A 262 -12.87 -18.93 17.75
C PRO A 262 -12.45 -18.24 16.45
N VAL A 263 -11.52 -18.87 15.73
CA VAL A 263 -11.08 -18.48 14.37
C VAL A 263 -11.49 -19.49 13.31
N ALA A 264 -11.84 -20.70 13.74
CA ALA A 264 -12.32 -21.74 12.85
C ALA A 264 -13.24 -22.72 13.56
N GLN A 265 -14.04 -23.40 12.75
CA GLN A 265 -14.84 -24.56 13.10
C GLN A 265 -14.36 -25.77 12.29
N VAL A 266 -14.15 -26.89 12.97
CA VAL A 266 -13.55 -28.10 12.39
C VAL A 266 -14.45 -29.31 12.59
N TRP A 267 -14.71 -30.03 11.52
CA TRP A 267 -15.36 -31.35 11.53
C TRP A 267 -14.32 -32.39 11.16
N ALA A 268 -13.94 -33.27 12.08
CA ALA A 268 -12.93 -34.30 11.86
C ALA A 268 -13.32 -35.60 12.58
N GLY A 269 -12.76 -36.73 12.13
CA GLY A 269 -12.87 -38.02 12.82
C GLY A 269 -12.25 -38.00 14.23
N ALA A 270 -12.63 -38.96 15.07
CA ALA A 270 -12.10 -39.08 16.43
C ALA A 270 -10.57 -39.28 16.41
N GLY A 271 -9.80 -38.30 16.86
CA GLY A 271 -8.33 -38.36 16.98
C GLY A 271 -7.54 -37.25 16.28
N ALA A 272 -8.16 -36.49 15.36
CA ALA A 272 -7.50 -35.49 14.51
C ALA A 272 -7.33 -34.09 15.18
N GLY A 273 -6.89 -34.04 16.43
CA GLY A 273 -7.03 -32.84 17.27
C GLY A 273 -5.91 -31.80 17.19
N ALA A 274 -4.70 -32.19 17.59
CA ALA A 274 -3.63 -31.25 17.91
C ALA A 274 -2.86 -30.76 16.67
N ASP A 275 -2.52 -31.66 15.75
CA ASP A 275 -1.71 -31.34 14.57
C ASP A 275 -2.48 -30.42 13.59
N LEU A 276 -3.77 -30.68 13.39
CA LEU A 276 -4.64 -29.83 12.56
C LEU A 276 -4.82 -28.43 13.15
N GLU A 277 -4.96 -28.34 14.47
CA GLU A 277 -5.09 -27.05 15.16
C GLU A 277 -3.80 -26.23 15.05
N ASP A 278 -2.64 -26.87 15.21
CA ASP A 278 -1.36 -26.20 15.04
C ASP A 278 -1.15 -25.73 13.59
N ALA A 279 -1.45 -26.59 12.61
CA ALA A 279 -1.39 -26.24 11.19
C ALA A 279 -2.34 -25.07 10.86
N LEU A 280 -3.55 -25.09 11.41
CA LEU A 280 -4.54 -24.04 11.21
C LEU A 280 -4.05 -22.69 11.73
N LEU A 281 -3.53 -22.67 12.95
CA LEU A 281 -3.05 -21.45 13.59
C LEU A 281 -1.75 -20.92 12.97
N HIS A 282 -0.96 -21.77 12.31
CA HIS A 282 0.17 -21.32 11.49
C HIS A 282 -0.26 -20.80 10.10
N ALA A 283 -1.38 -21.29 9.56
CA ALA A 283 -1.89 -20.87 8.27
C ALA A 283 -2.72 -19.58 8.35
N VAL A 284 -3.37 -19.29 9.48
CA VAL A 284 -4.04 -18.01 9.77
C VAL A 284 -3.03 -17.07 10.42
N ARG A 285 -2.48 -16.16 9.63
CA ARG A 285 -1.44 -15.24 10.11
C ARG A 285 -2.08 -13.98 10.68
N LEU A 286 -1.69 -13.64 11.91
CA LEU A 286 -2.10 -12.43 12.59
C LEU A 286 -0.99 -11.36 12.53
N GLY A 287 -1.39 -10.11 12.36
CA GLY A 287 -0.53 -8.93 12.38
C GLY A 287 -1.04 -7.86 13.33
N PHE A 288 -0.19 -6.90 13.70
CA PHE A 288 -0.60 -5.75 14.52
C PHE A 288 -1.42 -4.73 13.71
N GLU A 289 -1.21 -4.68 12.40
CA GLU A 289 -1.93 -3.83 11.46
C GLU A 289 -2.58 -4.68 10.37
N ARG A 290 -3.66 -4.16 9.76
CA ARG A 290 -4.30 -4.80 8.60
C ARG A 290 -3.38 -4.78 7.38
N SER A 291 -3.56 -5.72 6.46
CA SER A 291 -2.71 -5.89 5.28
C SER A 291 -3.29 -5.16 4.06
N PRO A 292 -2.70 -4.06 3.56
CA PRO A 292 -3.22 -3.36 2.39
C PRO A 292 -3.24 -4.21 1.12
N ALA A 293 -2.30 -5.14 1.02
CA ALA A 293 -2.12 -5.96 -0.18
C ALA A 293 -3.13 -7.11 -0.32
N ARG A 294 -3.78 -7.50 0.79
CA ARG A 294 -4.68 -8.67 0.89
C ARG A 294 -6.10 -8.31 1.32
N ASP A 295 -6.28 -7.19 1.98
CA ASP A 295 -7.55 -6.80 2.58
C ASP A 295 -8.34 -5.86 1.67
N ILE A 296 -9.39 -6.40 1.06
CA ILE A 296 -10.22 -5.66 0.10
C ILE A 296 -11.02 -4.53 0.75
N ALA A 297 -11.32 -4.59 2.05
CA ALA A 297 -12.03 -3.50 2.73
C ALA A 297 -11.09 -2.39 3.20
N TYR A 298 -9.77 -2.64 3.24
CA TYR A 298 -8.83 -1.68 3.81
C TYR A 298 -8.61 -0.44 2.94
N SER A 299 -8.47 -0.61 1.62
CA SER A 299 -8.33 0.54 0.72
C SER A 299 -9.63 1.36 0.66
N LEU A 300 -10.80 0.72 0.70
CA LEU A 300 -12.09 1.40 0.89
C LEU A 300 -12.10 2.22 2.19
N ARG A 301 -11.65 1.63 3.30
CA ARG A 301 -11.52 2.32 4.59
C ARG A 301 -10.58 3.52 4.52
N LYS A 302 -9.45 3.44 3.80
CA LYS A 302 -8.53 4.58 3.59
C LYS A 302 -9.22 5.75 2.89
N VAL A 303 -10.07 5.50 1.88
CA VAL A 303 -10.84 6.56 1.21
C VAL A 303 -11.88 7.16 2.17
N VAL A 304 -12.54 6.33 2.98
CA VAL A 304 -13.50 6.79 3.99
C VAL A 304 -12.84 7.67 5.04
N ASP A 305 -11.63 7.32 5.50
CA ASP A 305 -10.87 8.17 6.43
C ASP A 305 -10.61 9.57 5.85
N ILE A 306 -10.29 9.66 4.56
CA ILE A 306 -10.10 10.95 3.85
C ILE A 306 -11.42 11.74 3.84
N ALA A 307 -12.54 11.08 3.52
CA ALA A 307 -13.85 11.71 3.50
C ALA A 307 -14.25 12.25 4.89
N VAL A 308 -14.14 11.41 5.92
CA VAL A 308 -14.46 11.76 7.31
C VAL A 308 -13.55 12.88 7.81
N ARG A 309 -12.26 12.85 7.48
CA ARG A 309 -11.33 13.91 7.87
C ARG A 309 -11.66 15.22 7.20
N ALA A 310 -11.98 15.21 5.91
CA ALA A 310 -12.42 16.39 5.18
C ALA A 310 -13.71 16.98 5.75
N LEU A 311 -14.64 16.13 6.19
CA LEU A 311 -15.89 16.54 6.85
C LEU A 311 -15.71 16.98 8.31
N SER A 312 -14.56 16.69 8.94
CA SER A 312 -14.36 17.00 10.34
C SER A 312 -14.41 18.52 10.61
N PRO A 313 -14.89 18.96 11.79
CA PRO A 313 -15.06 20.39 12.08
C PRO A 313 -13.79 21.23 11.94
N GLY A 314 -12.61 20.62 12.10
CA GLY A 314 -11.32 21.30 11.94
C GLY A 314 -10.86 21.51 10.51
N THR A 315 -11.42 20.77 9.54
CA THR A 315 -11.07 20.87 8.11
C THR A 315 -12.21 21.48 7.31
N ASN A 316 -13.42 20.93 7.45
CA ASN A 316 -14.65 21.39 6.81
C ASN A 316 -14.51 21.66 5.29
N ASP A 317 -13.98 20.66 4.57
CA ASP A 317 -13.79 20.68 3.12
C ASP A 317 -14.78 19.72 2.42
N PRO A 318 -16.00 20.19 2.10
CA PRO A 318 -17.01 19.37 1.43
C PRO A 318 -16.60 18.98 0.00
N THR A 319 -15.76 19.75 -0.68
CA THR A 319 -15.30 19.42 -2.05
C THR A 319 -14.42 18.17 -2.03
N THR A 320 -13.46 18.10 -1.12
CA THR A 320 -12.64 16.90 -0.92
C THR A 320 -13.49 15.70 -0.51
N ALA A 321 -14.47 15.90 0.38
CA ALA A 321 -15.39 14.83 0.78
C ALA A 321 -16.20 14.29 -0.43
N VAL A 322 -16.73 15.17 -1.29
CA VAL A 322 -17.42 14.77 -2.53
C VAL A 322 -16.51 13.97 -3.46
N HIS A 323 -15.24 14.38 -3.59
CA HIS A 323 -14.25 13.64 -4.38
C HIS A 323 -13.98 12.25 -3.78
N ALA A 324 -13.73 12.16 -2.47
CA ALA A 324 -13.52 10.88 -1.78
C ALA A 324 -14.74 9.95 -1.92
N MET A 325 -15.96 10.46 -1.72
CA MET A 325 -17.20 9.70 -1.92
C MET A 325 -17.38 9.23 -3.38
N SER A 326 -16.83 9.96 -4.35
CA SER A 326 -16.81 9.51 -5.74
C SER A 326 -15.94 8.27 -5.94
N HIS A 327 -14.78 8.21 -5.26
CA HIS A 327 -13.94 7.02 -5.25
C HIS A 327 -14.58 5.86 -4.45
N VAL A 328 -15.28 6.14 -3.35
CA VAL A 328 -16.07 5.12 -2.64
C VAL A 328 -17.10 4.48 -3.57
N SER A 329 -17.85 5.29 -4.34
CA SER A 329 -18.81 4.79 -5.33
C SER A 329 -18.15 3.90 -6.38
N ALA A 330 -17.01 4.33 -6.93
CA ALA A 330 -16.29 3.55 -7.94
C ALA A 330 -15.80 2.19 -7.39
N LEU A 331 -15.22 2.18 -6.19
CA LEU A 331 -14.71 0.96 -5.55
C LEU A 331 -15.82 -0.02 -5.18
N LEU A 332 -16.89 0.47 -4.56
CA LEU A 332 -18.06 -0.36 -4.24
C LEU A 332 -18.75 -0.87 -5.51
N GLY A 333 -18.82 -0.02 -6.55
CA GLY A 333 -19.39 -0.40 -7.83
C GLY A 333 -18.58 -1.44 -8.59
N ASP A 334 -17.25 -1.49 -8.42
CA ASP A 334 -16.41 -2.58 -8.94
C ASP A 334 -16.66 -3.88 -8.17
N LEU A 335 -16.66 -3.82 -6.83
CA LEU A 335 -16.95 -4.98 -5.97
C LEU A 335 -18.36 -5.54 -6.18
N ALA A 336 -19.35 -4.69 -6.48
CA ALA A 336 -20.73 -5.10 -6.73
C ALA A 336 -20.89 -6.02 -7.96
N GLY A 337 -19.99 -5.91 -8.95
CA GLY A 337 -19.98 -6.75 -10.14
C GLY A 337 -19.18 -8.04 -9.98
N ARG A 338 -18.60 -8.30 -8.81
CA ARG A 338 -17.71 -9.44 -8.57
C ARG A 338 -18.36 -10.52 -7.70
N PRO A 339 -18.00 -11.81 -7.89
CA PRO A 339 -18.50 -12.90 -7.08
C PRO A 339 -17.83 -12.90 -5.69
N LEU A 340 -18.43 -12.18 -4.74
CA LEU A 340 -18.00 -12.12 -3.34
C LEU A 340 -18.51 -13.32 -2.51
N GLY A 341 -18.70 -14.49 -3.13
CA GLY A 341 -19.18 -15.69 -2.44
C GLY A 341 -18.11 -16.34 -1.55
N PRO A 342 -18.49 -17.25 -0.62
CA PRO A 342 -17.52 -17.99 0.18
C PRO A 342 -16.52 -18.73 -0.71
N LEU A 343 -15.23 -18.61 -0.37
CA LEU A 343 -14.20 -19.35 -1.09
C LEU A 343 -14.17 -20.78 -0.55
N THR A 344 -14.36 -21.74 -1.44
CA THR A 344 -14.32 -23.16 -1.11
C THR A 344 -13.11 -23.79 -1.75
N PHE A 345 -12.41 -24.64 -1.01
CA PHE A 345 -11.25 -25.37 -1.49
C PHE A 345 -11.46 -26.86 -1.25
N ARG A 346 -11.18 -27.63 -2.30
CA ARG A 346 -11.31 -29.08 -2.33
C ARG A 346 -9.93 -29.74 -2.44
N ASP A 347 -9.83 -30.99 -2.01
CA ASP A 347 -8.63 -31.82 -2.23
C ASP A 347 -8.62 -32.45 -3.64
N ASP A 348 -7.60 -33.25 -3.92
CA ASP A 348 -7.43 -33.96 -5.19
C ASP A 348 -8.56 -34.98 -5.49
N ASP A 349 -9.31 -35.38 -4.46
CA ASP A 349 -10.46 -36.29 -4.55
C ASP A 349 -11.81 -35.53 -4.67
N ASP A 350 -11.78 -34.23 -4.95
CA ASP A 350 -12.94 -33.33 -5.07
C ASP A 350 -13.77 -33.21 -3.76
N ARG A 351 -13.16 -33.48 -2.60
CA ARG A 351 -13.82 -33.34 -1.29
C ARG A 351 -13.60 -31.95 -0.72
N LEU A 352 -14.66 -31.33 -0.21
CA LEU A 352 -14.56 -30.04 0.49
C LEU A 352 -13.64 -30.15 1.72
N ARG A 353 -12.58 -29.34 1.77
CA ARG A 353 -11.63 -29.29 2.89
C ARG A 353 -11.62 -27.96 3.63
N LEU A 354 -11.79 -26.86 2.92
CA LEU A 354 -11.73 -25.52 3.52
C LEU A 354 -12.85 -24.62 2.97
N VAL A 355 -13.49 -23.90 3.88
CA VAL A 355 -14.40 -22.78 3.58
C VAL A 355 -13.85 -21.52 4.24
N VAL A 356 -13.60 -20.49 3.44
CA VAL A 356 -13.20 -19.16 3.90
C VAL A 356 -14.39 -18.20 3.74
N PRO A 357 -14.81 -17.49 4.80
CA PRO A 357 -15.94 -16.58 4.72
C PRO A 357 -15.57 -15.37 3.85
N PRO A 358 -16.50 -14.87 3.03
CA PRO A 358 -16.23 -13.73 2.18
C PRO A 358 -16.42 -12.40 2.90
N TRP A 359 -16.09 -11.32 2.21
CA TRP A 359 -16.73 -10.03 2.48
C TRP A 359 -18.12 -10.02 1.88
N GLU A 360 -19.12 -9.65 2.69
CA GLU A 360 -20.44 -9.37 2.15
C GLU A 360 -20.48 -7.96 1.59
N LEU A 361 -21.17 -7.76 0.47
CA LEU A 361 -21.30 -6.44 -0.14
C LEU A 361 -22.02 -5.46 0.80
N THR A 362 -22.95 -5.94 1.64
CA THR A 362 -23.60 -5.14 2.70
C THR A 362 -22.58 -4.57 3.69
N ASP A 363 -21.64 -5.38 4.16
CA ASP A 363 -20.58 -4.94 5.09
C ASP A 363 -19.69 -3.86 4.44
N LEU A 364 -19.36 -4.05 3.16
CA LEU A 364 -18.55 -3.09 2.40
C LEU A 364 -19.30 -1.77 2.20
N VAL A 365 -20.59 -1.81 1.88
CA VAL A 365 -21.44 -0.61 1.78
C VAL A 365 -21.49 0.12 3.14
N GLN A 366 -21.62 -0.62 4.24
CA GLN A 366 -21.58 -0.04 5.58
C GLN A 366 -20.24 0.64 5.86
N VAL A 367 -19.11 -0.02 5.57
CA VAL A 367 -17.76 0.57 5.67
C VAL A 367 -17.67 1.87 4.88
N GLY A 368 -18.23 1.91 3.67
CA GLY A 368 -18.17 3.05 2.77
C GLY A 368 -19.06 4.23 3.18
N LEU A 369 -20.16 4.00 3.90
CA LEU A 369 -21.22 5.01 4.08
C LEU A 369 -21.51 5.39 5.52
N GLU A 370 -21.28 4.52 6.50
CA GLU A 370 -21.72 4.75 7.88
C GLU A 370 -21.11 6.02 8.49
N GLU A 371 -19.78 6.11 8.53
CA GLU A 371 -19.09 7.28 9.08
C GLU A 371 -19.26 8.54 8.20
N PRO A 372 -19.09 8.49 6.86
CA PRO A 372 -19.30 9.68 6.03
C PRO A 372 -20.70 10.27 6.17
N LEU A 373 -21.73 9.43 6.31
CA LEU A 373 -23.10 9.90 6.52
C LEU A 373 -23.26 10.58 7.88
N GLN A 374 -22.65 10.04 8.94
CA GLN A 374 -22.66 10.65 10.27
C GLN A 374 -22.05 12.06 10.26
N PHE A 375 -20.98 12.28 9.50
CA PHE A 375 -20.31 13.58 9.40
C PHE A 375 -20.86 14.50 8.29
N ALA A 376 -21.80 14.04 7.46
CA ALA A 376 -22.38 14.83 6.37
C ALA A 376 -23.52 15.78 6.80
N SER A 377 -23.87 15.80 8.09
CA SER A 377 -24.86 16.74 8.65
C SER A 377 -24.52 18.19 8.28
N GLY A 378 -25.49 18.92 7.72
CA GLY A 378 -25.29 20.31 7.30
C GLY A 378 -24.52 20.49 5.98
N GLN A 379 -24.21 19.42 5.25
CA GLN A 379 -23.39 19.46 4.03
C GLN A 379 -24.19 19.03 2.77
N PRO A 380 -24.98 19.94 2.15
CA PRO A 380 -25.83 19.61 1.00
C PRO A 380 -25.10 18.92 -0.16
N ALA A 381 -23.89 19.37 -0.49
CA ALA A 381 -23.12 18.84 -1.61
C ALA A 381 -22.70 17.38 -1.38
N VAL A 382 -22.39 17.03 -0.14
CA VAL A 382 -21.94 15.68 0.24
C VAL A 382 -23.14 14.74 0.27
N LEU A 383 -24.27 15.16 0.84
CA LEU A 383 -25.51 14.37 0.85
C LEU A 383 -26.02 14.08 -0.57
N ARG A 384 -25.99 15.06 -1.47
CA ARG A 384 -26.24 14.85 -2.92
C ARG A 384 -25.33 13.78 -3.52
N ARG A 385 -24.02 13.85 -3.20
CA ARG A 385 -23.07 12.87 -3.73
C ARG A 385 -23.32 11.47 -3.19
N ILE A 386 -23.68 11.33 -1.91
CA ILE A 386 -24.03 10.04 -1.30
C ILE A 386 -25.33 9.48 -1.92
N ALA A 387 -26.37 10.31 -2.11
CA ALA A 387 -27.60 9.88 -2.80
C ALA A 387 -27.30 9.37 -4.21
N ARG A 388 -26.46 10.08 -4.96
CA ARG A 388 -26.00 9.65 -6.29
C ARG A 388 -25.17 8.36 -6.24
N LEU A 389 -24.34 8.18 -5.22
CA LEU A 389 -23.58 6.94 -5.01
C LEU A 389 -24.53 5.76 -4.83
N LEU A 390 -25.56 5.91 -4.00
CA LEU A 390 -26.54 4.85 -3.77
C LEU A 390 -27.30 4.49 -5.05
N ARG A 391 -27.63 5.47 -5.88
CA ARG A 391 -28.19 5.26 -7.23
C ARG A 391 -27.21 4.50 -8.14
N GLU A 392 -25.93 4.88 -8.14
CA GLU A 392 -24.88 4.21 -8.91
C GLU A 392 -24.71 2.74 -8.46
N LEU A 393 -24.78 2.46 -7.16
CA LEU A 393 -24.75 1.10 -6.63
C LEU A 393 -26.01 0.31 -6.99
N ALA A 394 -27.21 0.88 -6.84
CA ALA A 394 -28.46 0.24 -7.24
C ALA A 394 -28.46 -0.22 -8.70
N TRP A 395 -27.82 0.54 -9.58
CA TRP A 395 -27.65 0.16 -10.99
C TRP A 395 -26.64 -0.98 -11.19
N ARG A 396 -25.59 -1.05 -10.38
CA ARG A 396 -24.47 -1.99 -10.52
C ARG A 396 -24.74 -3.33 -9.82
N THR A 397 -25.59 -3.34 -8.79
CA THR A 397 -25.90 -4.55 -8.03
C THR A 397 -26.92 -5.44 -8.75
N PRO A 398 -26.80 -6.78 -8.65
CA PRO A 398 -27.85 -7.68 -9.11
C PRO A 398 -29.21 -7.35 -8.47
N ARG A 399 -30.29 -7.41 -9.24
CA ARG A 399 -31.63 -7.07 -8.76
C ARG A 399 -32.03 -7.95 -7.57
N GLY A 400 -32.50 -7.33 -6.49
CA GLY A 400 -33.05 -8.01 -5.33
C GLY A 400 -32.04 -8.45 -4.27
N THR A 401 -30.73 -8.27 -4.47
CA THR A 401 -29.72 -8.71 -3.48
C THR A 401 -29.51 -7.71 -2.34
N LEU A 402 -29.58 -6.40 -2.62
CA LEU A 402 -29.30 -5.34 -1.63
C LEU A 402 -30.34 -4.22 -1.59
N ASP A 403 -31.44 -4.37 -2.33
CA ASP A 403 -32.42 -3.31 -2.58
C ASP A 403 -32.98 -2.70 -1.29
N SER A 404 -33.26 -3.53 -0.27
CA SER A 404 -33.77 -3.07 1.03
C SER A 404 -32.70 -2.33 1.84
N GLY A 405 -31.47 -2.85 1.87
CA GLY A 405 -30.35 -2.22 2.57
C GLY A 405 -29.98 -0.87 1.95
N LEU A 406 -29.83 -0.81 0.62
CA LEU A 406 -29.53 0.42 -0.10
C LEU A 406 -30.65 1.47 0.07
N ARG A 407 -31.91 1.04 0.04
CA ARG A 407 -33.05 1.94 0.28
C ARG A 407 -33.03 2.51 1.70
N ALA A 408 -32.73 1.71 2.72
CA ALA A 408 -32.59 2.20 4.09
C ALA A 408 -31.44 3.21 4.25
N HIS A 409 -30.33 3.05 3.52
CA HIS A 409 -29.28 4.07 3.47
C HIS A 409 -29.76 5.35 2.78
N LEU A 410 -30.52 5.26 1.68
CA LEU A 410 -31.06 6.42 0.99
C LEU A 410 -32.07 7.18 1.86
N ASP A 411 -32.91 6.46 2.59
CA ASP A 411 -33.86 7.04 3.54
C ASP A 411 -33.15 7.92 4.56
N ARG A 412 -32.07 7.39 5.18
CA ARG A 412 -31.25 8.16 6.11
C ARG A 412 -30.62 9.40 5.48
N VAL A 413 -30.18 9.33 4.22
CA VAL A 413 -29.62 10.50 3.50
C VAL A 413 -30.69 11.56 3.29
N VAL A 414 -31.91 11.15 2.89
CA VAL A 414 -33.04 12.06 2.67
C VAL A 414 -33.46 12.71 3.99
N ASP A 415 -33.61 11.94 5.05
CA ASP A 415 -34.01 12.44 6.36
C ASP A 415 -32.97 13.43 6.89
N LEU A 416 -31.68 13.07 6.84
CA LEU A 416 -30.60 13.95 7.26
C LEU A 416 -30.53 15.24 6.43
N ALA A 417 -30.76 15.16 5.10
CA ALA A 417 -30.79 16.34 4.24
C ALA A 417 -31.94 17.29 4.62
N ARG A 418 -33.13 16.75 4.89
CA ARG A 418 -34.31 17.53 5.30
C ARG A 418 -34.13 18.17 6.67
N GLU A 419 -33.49 17.46 7.60
CA GLU A 419 -33.31 17.94 8.98
C GLU A 419 -32.19 18.98 9.11
N THR A 420 -31.10 18.83 8.34
CA THR A 420 -29.85 19.57 8.61
C THR A 420 -29.46 20.56 7.52
N THR A 421 -30.17 20.59 6.40
CA THR A 421 -29.81 21.44 5.26
C THR A 421 -31.00 22.21 4.68
N SER A 422 -30.73 23.08 3.70
CA SER A 422 -31.74 23.79 2.90
C SER A 422 -32.05 23.12 1.56
N VAL A 423 -31.76 21.82 1.42
CA VAL A 423 -32.11 21.06 0.22
C VAL A 423 -33.63 21.00 0.06
N ASP A 424 -34.11 21.28 -1.15
CA ASP A 424 -35.54 21.29 -1.46
C ASP A 424 -36.15 19.88 -1.27
N PRO A 425 -37.30 19.73 -0.59
CA PRO A 425 -38.03 18.47 -0.49
C PRO A 425 -38.25 17.77 -1.84
N ASP A 426 -38.54 18.53 -2.91
CA ASP A 426 -38.70 17.99 -4.26
C ASP A 426 -37.40 17.40 -4.81
N GLU A 427 -36.26 17.94 -4.41
CA GLU A 427 -34.94 17.38 -4.75
C GLU A 427 -34.73 16.03 -4.07
N THR A 428 -35.04 15.92 -2.77
CA THR A 428 -34.92 14.65 -2.05
C THR A 428 -35.87 13.57 -2.60
N GLU A 429 -37.05 13.97 -3.09
CA GLU A 429 -37.99 13.07 -3.76
C GLU A 429 -37.50 12.65 -5.16
N ARG A 430 -36.77 13.54 -5.87
CA ARG A 430 -36.07 13.14 -7.10
C ARG A 430 -35.03 12.06 -6.82
N TRP A 431 -34.23 12.19 -5.75
CA TRP A 431 -33.23 11.15 -5.41
C TRP A 431 -33.87 9.77 -5.21
N ARG A 432 -35.02 9.70 -4.52
CA ARG A 432 -35.81 8.46 -4.33
C ARG A 432 -36.25 7.86 -5.66
N ARG A 433 -36.88 8.67 -6.52
CA ARG A 433 -37.35 8.22 -7.84
C ARG A 433 -36.22 7.73 -8.73
N GLU A 434 -35.11 8.48 -8.79
CA GLU A 434 -33.95 8.09 -9.60
C GLU A 434 -33.29 6.80 -9.09
N PHE A 435 -33.27 6.58 -7.77
CA PHE A 435 -32.81 5.34 -7.17
C PHE A 435 -33.74 4.15 -7.49
N ASP A 436 -35.05 4.34 -7.39
CA ASP A 436 -36.04 3.30 -7.73
C ASP A 436 -36.00 2.95 -9.23
N ASP A 437 -35.78 3.94 -10.10
CA ASP A 437 -35.52 3.72 -11.52
C ASP A 437 -34.26 2.87 -11.72
N ALA A 438 -33.17 3.20 -11.01
CA ALA A 438 -31.93 2.44 -11.11
C ALA A 438 -32.10 0.96 -10.70
N LEU A 439 -32.81 0.69 -9.59
CA LEU A 439 -33.17 -0.68 -9.18
C LEU A 439 -34.04 -1.39 -10.24
N ALA A 440 -34.96 -0.67 -10.88
CA ALA A 440 -35.76 -1.19 -11.98
C ALA A 440 -34.95 -1.38 -13.28
N GLY A 441 -33.68 -0.98 -13.33
CA GLY A 441 -32.84 -1.00 -14.54
C GLY A 441 -33.25 0.05 -15.57
N ARG A 442 -33.79 1.19 -15.12
CA ARG A 442 -33.97 2.41 -15.91
C ARG A 442 -32.99 3.47 -15.43
N TRP A 443 -32.39 4.23 -16.35
CA TRP A 443 -31.48 5.32 -15.99
C TRP A 443 -32.00 6.65 -16.55
N THR A 444 -32.64 7.44 -15.68
CA THR A 444 -33.16 8.77 -16.02
C THR A 444 -32.05 9.83 -15.97
N PRO A 445 -31.76 10.56 -17.05
CA PRO A 445 -30.76 11.64 -17.02
C PRO A 445 -31.12 12.70 -15.99
N HIS A 446 -30.13 13.32 -15.34
CA HIS A 446 -30.39 14.51 -14.53
C HIS A 446 -30.94 15.61 -15.46
N ALA A 447 -32.13 16.13 -15.13
CA ALA A 447 -32.77 17.24 -15.84
C ALA A 447 -32.16 18.58 -15.42
#